data_AF-A0A962NQY9-F1
#
_entry.id   AF-A0A962NQY9-F1
#
_cell.length_a   1.000
_cell.length_b   1.000
_cell.length_c   1.000
_cell.angle_alpha   90.00
_cell.angle_beta   90.00
_cell.angle_gamma   90.00
#
_symmetry.space_group_name_H-M   'P 1'
#
loop_
_entity.id
_entity.type
_entity.pdbx_description
1 polymer ?
#
loop_
_entity_poly.entity_id
_entity_poly.type
_entity_poly.pdbx_seq_one_letter_code
_entity_poly.pdbx_strand_id
1 'polypeptide(L)'
;MGQSQNEDFDNFSQEQLDALVNLHLRFLEGRLGGRRAALKNTDLSGLSLSQKDLRQASFIGCLMMGMNLSGANFQEASLYACDLSNSNLKHTIFVRADLRGARIENALLEGADLEKADLR
;
A
#
# COMPACT_ATOMS: atom_id res chain seq x y z
N MET A 1 -2.63 10.80 -31.16
CA MET A 1 -3.80 9.99 -30.77
C MET A 1 -3.33 9.00 -29.72
N GLY A 2 -3.24 9.45 -28.47
CA GLY A 2 -2.82 8.61 -27.36
C GLY A 2 -3.97 7.71 -26.97
N GLN A 3 -3.76 6.40 -27.05
CA GLN A 3 -4.70 5.44 -26.50
C GLN A 3 -4.63 5.55 -24.98
N SER A 4 -5.63 6.21 -24.39
CA SER A 4 -5.94 6.01 -22.97
C SER A 4 -6.59 4.64 -22.87
N GLN A 5 -5.80 3.60 -22.67
CA GLN A 5 -6.32 2.36 -22.13
C GLN A 5 -6.82 2.73 -20.73
N ASN A 6 -8.14 2.84 -20.57
CA ASN A 6 -8.74 2.76 -19.25
C ASN A 6 -8.40 1.36 -18.74
N GLU A 7 -7.32 1.26 -17.98
CA GLU A 7 -7.12 0.12 -17.10
C GLU A 7 -8.31 0.16 -16.12
N ASP A 8 -9.25 -0.77 -16.25
CA ASP A 8 -10.38 -0.87 -15.34
C ASP A 8 -9.85 -1.29 -13.96
N PHE A 9 -9.52 -0.30 -13.13
CA PHE A 9 -9.14 -0.54 -11.75
C PHE A 9 -10.37 -0.94 -10.94
N ASP A 10 -10.28 -2.04 -10.20
CA ASP A 10 -11.30 -2.40 -9.22
C ASP A 10 -11.34 -1.33 -8.13
N ASN A 11 -12.51 -0.71 -7.94
CA ASN A 11 -12.69 0.31 -6.90
C ASN A 11 -12.97 -0.36 -5.54
N PHE A 12 -12.27 0.06 -4.49
CA PHE A 12 -12.46 -0.44 -3.14
C PHE A 12 -13.15 0.58 -2.23
N SER A 13 -14.06 0.12 -1.37
CA SER A 13 -14.54 0.90 -0.23
C SER A 13 -13.61 0.75 0.98
N GLN A 14 -13.66 1.72 1.91
CA GLN A 14 -12.94 1.63 3.18
C GLN A 14 -13.31 0.35 3.95
N GLU A 15 -14.59 -0.06 3.93
CA GLU A 15 -15.05 -1.27 4.62
C GLU A 15 -14.45 -2.55 4.02
N GLN A 16 -14.35 -2.63 2.68
CA GLN A 16 -13.72 -3.75 1.99
C GLN A 16 -12.22 -3.81 2.31
N LEU A 17 -11.57 -2.65 2.35
CA LEU A 17 -10.16 -2.53 2.72
C LEU A 17 -9.92 -2.93 4.17
N ASP A 18 -10.75 -2.49 5.10
CA ASP A 18 -10.66 -2.87 6.52
C ASP A 18 -10.90 -4.36 6.73
N ALA A 19 -11.85 -4.96 5.99
CA ALA A 19 -12.07 -6.40 6.01
C ALA A 19 -10.84 -7.18 5.52
N LEU A 20 -10.19 -6.72 4.45
CA LEU A 20 -8.94 -7.29 3.96
C LEU A 20 -7.82 -7.19 5.01
N VAL A 21 -7.68 -6.02 5.64
CA VAL A 21 -6.67 -5.81 6.71
C VAL A 21 -6.91 -6.76 7.87
N ASN A 22 -8.16 -6.98 8.30
CA ASN A 22 -8.48 -7.91 9.37
C ASN A 22 -8.07 -9.36 9.01
N LEU A 23 -8.28 -9.78 7.76
CA LEU A 23 -7.80 -11.08 7.29
C LEU A 23 -6.26 -11.16 7.30
N HIS A 24 -5.59 -10.06 6.96
CA HIS A 24 -4.13 -9.98 6.98
C HIS A 24 -3.54 -10.02 8.38
N LEU A 25 -4.13 -9.33 9.34
CA LEU A 25 -3.71 -9.40 10.74
C LEU A 25 -3.81 -10.83 11.27
N ARG A 26 -4.90 -11.54 10.96
CA ARG A 26 -5.03 -12.97 11.29
C ARG A 26 -3.95 -13.83 10.65
N PHE A 27 -3.50 -13.49 9.44
CA PHE A 27 -2.39 -14.17 8.76
C PHE A 27 -1.07 -13.95 9.52
N LEU A 28 -0.76 -12.71 9.92
CA LEU A 28 0.44 -12.39 10.69
C LEU A 28 0.44 -13.08 12.07
N GLU A 29 -0.73 -13.25 12.67
CA GLU A 29 -0.92 -13.97 13.93
C GLU A 29 -0.94 -15.51 13.77
N GLY A 30 -0.88 -16.05 12.54
CA GLY A 30 -0.98 -17.48 12.28
C GLY A 30 -2.36 -18.09 12.62
N ARG A 31 -3.41 -17.27 12.69
CA ARG A 31 -4.77 -17.72 13.01
C ARG A 31 -5.45 -18.35 11.80
N LEU A 32 -6.26 -19.38 12.05
CA LEU A 32 -7.09 -20.02 11.02
C LEU A 32 -7.95 -18.99 10.30
N GLY A 33 -8.00 -19.09 8.97
CA GLY A 33 -8.73 -18.16 8.09
C GLY A 33 -8.01 -16.83 7.84
N GLY A 34 -6.78 -16.64 8.33
CA GLY A 34 -5.95 -15.51 7.95
C GLY A 34 -5.54 -15.58 6.47
N ARG A 35 -5.52 -14.42 5.81
CA ARG A 35 -5.09 -14.29 4.42
C ARG A 35 -4.20 -13.07 4.27
N ARG A 36 -3.01 -13.27 3.69
CA ARG A 36 -2.09 -12.19 3.34
C ARG A 36 -2.82 -11.15 2.47
N ALA A 37 -2.70 -9.86 2.80
CA ALA A 37 -3.20 -8.78 1.94
C ALA A 37 -2.44 -8.81 0.61
N ALA A 38 -3.18 -9.08 -0.46
CA ALA A 38 -2.66 -9.18 -1.81
C ALA A 38 -3.68 -8.56 -2.77
N LEU A 39 -3.39 -7.33 -3.21
CA LEU A 39 -4.12 -6.60 -4.24
C LEU A 39 -3.20 -6.32 -5.42
N LYS A 40 -3.80 -6.21 -6.60
CA LYS A 40 -3.08 -5.91 -7.84
C LYS A 40 -3.97 -5.04 -8.72
N ASN A 41 -3.41 -3.96 -9.26
CA ASN A 41 -4.11 -3.05 -10.18
C ASN A 41 -5.49 -2.62 -9.63
N THR A 42 -5.52 -2.24 -8.36
CA THR A 42 -6.75 -1.84 -7.64
C THR A 42 -6.69 -0.36 -7.30
N ASP A 43 -7.83 0.34 -7.37
CA ASP A 43 -7.93 1.72 -6.91
C ASP A 43 -8.27 1.77 -5.41
N LEU A 44 -7.32 2.29 -4.63
CA LEU A 44 -7.40 2.51 -3.19
C LEU A 44 -7.34 4.01 -2.85
N SER A 45 -7.42 4.88 -3.86
CA SER A 45 -7.15 6.32 -3.73
C SER A 45 -8.08 6.96 -2.70
N GLY A 46 -7.52 7.85 -1.87
CA GLY A 46 -8.24 8.55 -0.80
C GLY A 46 -8.66 7.71 0.41
N LEU A 47 -8.41 6.39 0.42
CA LEU A 47 -8.69 5.54 1.58
C LEU A 47 -7.62 5.67 2.68
N SER A 48 -7.86 5.04 3.83
CA SER A 48 -6.96 5.06 4.98
C SER A 48 -6.46 3.66 5.37
N LEU A 49 -5.15 3.54 5.56
CA LEU A 49 -4.48 2.41 6.22
C LEU A 49 -3.59 2.91 7.37
N SER A 50 -3.90 4.08 7.94
CA SER A 50 -3.11 4.67 9.02
C SER A 50 -2.94 3.68 10.19
N GLN A 51 -1.70 3.54 10.67
CA GLN A 51 -1.32 2.68 11.81
C GLN A 51 -1.63 1.18 11.62
N LYS A 52 -1.89 0.72 10.40
CA LYS A 52 -2.14 -0.71 10.13
C LYS A 52 -0.83 -1.48 9.95
N ASP A 53 -0.79 -2.71 10.45
CA ASP A 53 0.28 -3.66 10.18
C ASP A 53 0.00 -4.40 8.87
N LEU A 54 0.80 -4.09 7.85
CA LEU A 54 0.74 -4.61 6.48
C LEU A 54 2.09 -5.23 6.10
N ARG A 55 2.83 -5.73 7.09
CA ARG A 55 4.11 -6.39 6.85
C ARG A 55 3.93 -7.55 5.89
N GLN A 56 4.88 -7.66 4.97
CA GLN A 56 4.85 -8.66 3.93
C GLN A 56 3.60 -8.54 3.02
N ALA A 57 2.79 -7.48 3.02
CA ALA A 57 1.66 -7.37 2.09
C ALA A 57 2.12 -7.22 0.62
N SER A 58 1.18 -7.29 -0.33
CA SER A 58 1.43 -7.04 -1.75
C SER A 58 0.33 -6.15 -2.31
N PHE A 59 0.71 -5.00 -2.90
CA PHE A 59 -0.21 -4.02 -3.49
C PHE A 59 0.21 -3.65 -4.93
N ILE A 60 0.81 -4.59 -5.66
CA ILE A 60 1.48 -4.35 -6.95
C ILE A 60 0.59 -3.58 -7.94
N GLY A 61 1.07 -2.44 -8.44
CA GLY A 61 0.36 -1.65 -9.44
C GLY A 61 -0.91 -0.97 -8.94
N CYS A 62 -1.15 -0.91 -7.63
CA CYS A 62 -2.34 -0.24 -7.11
C CYS A 62 -2.22 1.30 -7.18
N LEU A 63 -3.37 1.95 -7.41
CA LEU A 63 -3.51 3.39 -7.22
C LEU A 63 -3.76 3.65 -5.75
N MET A 64 -2.88 4.41 -5.12
CA MET A 64 -2.90 4.71 -3.69
C MET A 64 -2.75 6.23 -3.49
N MET A 65 -3.26 7.02 -4.43
CA MET A 65 -3.11 8.48 -4.46
C MET A 65 -3.92 9.12 -3.34
N GLY A 66 -3.33 10.09 -2.64
CA GLY A 66 -4.00 10.83 -1.57
C GLY A 66 -4.42 9.98 -0.36
N MET A 67 -3.92 8.75 -0.22
CA MET A 67 -4.25 7.88 0.91
C MET A 67 -3.64 8.40 2.21
N ASN A 68 -4.28 8.09 3.33
CA ASN A 68 -3.65 8.23 4.64
C ASN A 68 -2.97 6.92 5.05
N LEU A 69 -1.63 6.88 4.96
CA LEU A 69 -0.79 5.73 5.31
C LEU A 69 0.09 6.03 6.54
N SER A 70 -0.23 7.09 7.29
CA SER A 70 0.61 7.53 8.41
C SER A 70 0.77 6.45 9.48
N GLY A 71 2.01 6.16 9.86
CA GLY A 71 2.38 5.11 10.81
C GLY A 71 2.08 3.69 10.36
N ALA A 72 1.66 3.46 9.11
CA ALA A 72 1.46 2.10 8.60
C ALA A 72 2.78 1.34 8.55
N ASN A 73 2.73 0.02 8.72
CA ASN A 73 3.89 -0.84 8.62
C ASN A 73 3.85 -1.68 7.34
N PHE A 74 4.69 -1.34 6.38
CA PHE A 74 4.91 -2.03 5.11
C PHE A 74 6.26 -2.74 5.06
N GLN A 75 6.86 -3.09 6.21
CA GLN A 75 8.14 -3.82 6.21
C GLN A 75 8.02 -5.12 5.39
N GLU A 76 8.98 -5.35 4.50
CA GLU A 76 9.03 -6.48 3.55
C GLU A 76 7.82 -6.58 2.61
N ALA A 77 7.01 -5.52 2.48
CA ALA A 77 5.88 -5.49 1.54
C ALA A 77 6.33 -5.19 0.11
N SER A 78 5.51 -5.58 -0.85
CA SER A 78 5.68 -5.23 -2.26
C SER A 78 4.70 -4.13 -2.67
N LEU A 79 5.24 -2.96 -2.97
CA LEU A 79 4.57 -1.76 -3.49
C LEU A 79 5.08 -1.42 -4.91
N TYR A 80 5.55 -2.44 -5.63
CA TYR A 80 6.06 -2.32 -6.99
C TYR A 80 5.02 -1.64 -7.91
N ALA A 81 5.45 -0.62 -8.63
CA ALA A 81 4.65 0.15 -9.58
C ALA A 81 3.37 0.81 -9.01
N CYS A 82 3.29 1.02 -7.69
CA CYS A 82 2.16 1.74 -7.09
C CYS A 82 2.20 3.25 -7.36
N ASP A 83 1.05 3.90 -7.35
CA ASP A 83 0.98 5.37 -7.29
C ASP A 83 0.64 5.84 -5.87
N LEU A 84 1.63 6.31 -5.11
CA LEU A 84 1.49 6.86 -3.76
C LEU A 84 1.51 8.41 -3.77
N SER A 85 1.25 9.03 -4.93
CA SER A 85 1.34 10.48 -5.06
C SER A 85 0.33 11.21 -4.18
N ASN A 86 0.74 12.33 -3.58
CA ASN A 86 -0.05 13.15 -2.66
C ASN A 86 -0.48 12.43 -1.36
N SER A 87 0.05 11.24 -1.07
CA SER A 87 -0.33 10.47 0.12
C SER A 87 0.39 10.90 1.38
N ASN A 88 -0.25 10.70 2.53
CA ASN A 88 0.38 10.92 3.83
C ASN A 88 1.15 9.65 4.24
N LEU A 89 2.49 9.69 4.12
CA LEU A 89 3.42 8.61 4.48
C LEU A 89 4.19 8.91 5.78
N LYS A 90 3.69 9.83 6.61
CA LYS A 90 4.42 10.23 7.83
C LYS A 90 4.58 9.06 8.77
N HIS A 91 5.79 8.84 9.27
CA HIS A 91 6.11 7.73 10.17
C HIS A 91 5.82 6.32 9.62
N THR A 92 5.61 6.17 8.31
CA THR A 92 5.39 4.87 7.68
C THR A 92 6.68 4.05 7.66
N ILE A 93 6.59 2.75 7.92
CA ILE A 93 7.73 1.83 7.92
C ILE A 93 7.77 1.09 6.59
N PHE A 94 8.78 1.35 5.77
CA PHE A 94 9.06 0.69 4.49
C PHE A 94 10.33 -0.18 4.53
N VAL A 95 10.76 -0.61 5.73
CA VAL A 95 11.99 -1.38 5.91
C VAL A 95 11.99 -2.61 5.01
N ARG A 96 12.97 -2.73 4.11
CA ARG A 96 13.09 -3.82 3.12
C ARG A 96 11.89 -3.96 2.16
N ALA A 97 11.07 -2.91 2.01
CA ALA A 97 9.96 -2.93 1.06
C ALA A 97 10.46 -2.78 -0.38
N ASP A 98 9.74 -3.36 -1.33
CA ASP A 98 9.95 -3.14 -2.76
C ASP A 98 9.08 -1.97 -3.22
N LEU A 99 9.69 -0.81 -3.49
CA LEU A 99 9.07 0.40 -4.00
C LEU A 99 9.51 0.71 -5.45
N ARG A 100 10.11 -0.26 -6.16
CA ARG A 100 10.59 -0.02 -7.53
C ARG A 100 9.44 0.39 -8.44
N GLY A 101 9.66 1.44 -9.23
CA GLY A 101 8.63 2.01 -10.09
C GLY A 101 7.46 2.69 -9.36
N ALA A 102 7.48 2.78 -8.02
CA ALA A 102 6.43 3.49 -7.30
C ALA A 102 6.55 5.00 -7.51
N ARG A 103 5.42 5.68 -7.68
CA ARG A 103 5.34 7.15 -7.73
C ARG A 103 5.10 7.68 -6.32
N ILE A 104 5.92 8.63 -5.87
CA ILE A 104 5.82 9.25 -4.53
C ILE A 104 5.78 10.79 -4.61
N GLU A 105 5.34 11.32 -5.75
CA GLU A 105 5.27 12.77 -5.99
C GLU A 105 4.36 13.44 -4.95
N ASN A 106 4.82 14.53 -4.33
CA ASN A 106 4.10 15.26 -3.28
C ASN A 106 3.70 14.44 -2.04
N ALA A 107 4.22 13.22 -1.86
CA ALA A 107 3.93 12.42 -0.66
C ALA A 107 4.62 13.01 0.58
N LEU A 108 3.95 12.95 1.73
CA LEU A 108 4.50 13.44 3.00
C LEU A 108 5.31 12.34 3.69
N LEU A 109 6.64 12.38 3.58
CA LEU A 109 7.56 11.34 4.09
C LEU A 109 8.20 11.67 5.45
N GLU A 110 7.70 12.67 6.17
CA GLU A 110 8.27 13.07 7.47
C GLU A 110 8.33 11.88 8.43
N GLY A 111 9.55 11.49 8.85
CA GLY A 111 9.77 10.38 9.76
C GLY A 111 9.52 8.98 9.18
N ALA A 112 9.31 8.85 7.87
CA ALA A 112 9.20 7.54 7.22
C ALA A 112 10.54 6.79 7.30
N ASP A 113 10.47 5.49 7.57
CA ASP A 113 11.65 4.61 7.61
C ASP A 113 11.79 3.85 6.30
N LEU A 114 12.84 4.17 5.54
CA LEU A 114 13.15 3.56 4.24
C LEU A 114 14.37 2.63 4.31
N GLU A 115 14.76 2.15 5.49
CA GLU A 115 15.95 1.29 5.63
C GLU A 115 15.86 0.07 4.69
N LYS A 116 16.82 -0.03 3.76
CA LYS A 116 16.91 -1.11 2.75
C LYS A 116 15.67 -1.22 1.84
N ALA A 117 14.83 -0.19 1.73
CA ALA A 117 13.80 -0.16 0.72
C ALA A 117 14.43 -0.12 -0.69
N ASP A 118 13.88 -0.86 -1.65
CA ASP A 118 14.35 -0.81 -3.04
C ASP A 118 13.54 0.21 -3.84
N LEU A 119 14.21 1.29 -4.26
CA LEU A 119 13.63 2.43 -5.00
C LEU A 119 14.22 2.58 -6.41
N ARG A 120 15.04 1.61 -6.85
CA ARG A 120 15.81 1.70 -8.10
C ARG A 120 14.96 1.51 -9.35
#